data_AF-A0A6A4FT53-F1
#
_entry.id   AF-A0A6A4FT53-F1
#
_cell.length_a   1.000
_cell.length_b   1.000
_cell.length_c   1.000
_cell.angle_alpha   90.00
_cell.angle_beta   90.00
_cell.angle_gamma   90.00
#
_symmetry.space_group_name_H-M   'P 1'
#
loop_
_entity.id
_entity.type
_entity.pdbx_description
1 polymer ?
#
loop_
_entity_poly.entity_id
_entity_poly.type
_entity_poly.pdbx_seq_one_letter_code
_entity_poly.pdbx_strand_id
1 'polypeptide(L)'
;MIDFELSPRAPAPLREDLEVLYVKASAHGMTVYMMAYPWVEIQLWYDPSEYPELHVEHWRFWMNGRRVFWEWGLHAPLTSNAALTQRRKRKMAAVAARLVFISMNNATFGYYNFLHRLEYSGNTLLMWWGGLPGKTSSAGSASAGPTSEDLGEMCRRNKFEYKTRIHSALTPGRLDKNAYKNMTSLLVLSGALNPACKKPENRLSDLALARVRLDVTSQRPARKHWKGNLKAGVWKALVEDTRIRDLQATVEAQLRDSTYEIPRATAFDPKEATKSGYDPFKKADGSYTALAPDEGLPVDYDDVVAAQGDDDATSETVDEVIDMTGDQSQVVEGIPLGNNNDEISDSSSTASLLRKVNEKTPKTESK
;
A
#
# COMPACT_ATOMS: atom_id res chain seq x y z
N MET A 1 -27.16 -10.80 -2.17
CA MET A 1 -26.88 -11.45 -0.86
C MET A 1 -25.51 -10.99 -0.38
N ILE A 2 -25.36 -10.66 0.90
CA ILE A 2 -24.08 -10.28 1.51
C ILE A 2 -23.11 -11.47 1.45
N ASP A 3 -21.85 -11.24 1.07
CA ASP A 3 -20.87 -12.32 0.80
C ASP A 3 -19.97 -12.70 2.00
N PHE A 4 -20.31 -12.24 3.21
CA PHE A 4 -19.62 -12.53 4.46
C PHE A 4 -20.59 -12.60 5.65
N GLU A 5 -20.21 -13.34 6.69
CA GLU A 5 -21.04 -13.54 7.88
C GLU A 5 -20.90 -12.40 8.90
N LEU A 6 -21.99 -11.64 9.04
CA LEU A 6 -22.14 -10.61 10.07
C LEU A 6 -22.33 -11.22 11.45
N SER A 7 -21.84 -10.51 12.47
CA SER A 7 -22.14 -10.85 13.86
C SER A 7 -23.65 -10.90 14.12
N PRO A 8 -24.17 -11.91 14.83
CA PRO A 8 -25.56 -11.91 15.30
C PRO A 8 -25.89 -10.70 16.19
N ARG A 9 -24.87 -10.06 16.78
CA ARG A 9 -25.01 -8.85 17.60
C ARG A 9 -24.97 -7.55 16.78
N ALA A 10 -24.80 -7.63 15.46
CA ALA A 10 -24.83 -6.46 14.59
C ALA A 10 -26.20 -5.77 14.67
N PRO A 11 -26.28 -4.42 14.77
CA PRO A 11 -27.55 -3.73 14.76
C PRO A 11 -28.38 -4.03 13.50
N ALA A 12 -29.69 -4.17 13.64
CA ALA A 12 -30.58 -4.43 12.50
C ALA A 12 -30.43 -3.38 11.37
N PRO A 13 -30.35 -2.05 11.66
CA PRO A 13 -30.15 -1.05 10.61
C PRO A 13 -28.86 -1.24 9.81
N LEU A 14 -27.81 -1.80 10.42
CA LEU A 14 -26.57 -2.12 9.72
C LEU A 14 -26.79 -3.24 8.70
N ARG A 15 -27.55 -4.27 9.06
CA ARG A 15 -27.83 -5.38 8.16
C ARG A 15 -28.62 -4.91 6.94
N GLU A 16 -29.67 -4.13 7.17
CA GLU A 16 -30.51 -3.54 6.13
C GLU A 16 -29.71 -2.61 5.21
N ASP A 17 -28.92 -1.70 5.78
CA ASP A 17 -28.09 -0.80 4.98
C ASP A 17 -27.08 -1.57 4.12
N LEU A 18 -26.45 -2.62 4.65
CA LEU A 18 -25.55 -3.47 3.87
C LEU A 18 -26.29 -4.20 2.75
N GLU A 19 -27.49 -4.73 3.01
CA GLU A 19 -28.31 -5.36 1.97
C GLU A 19 -28.63 -4.37 0.84
N VAL A 20 -28.97 -3.12 1.18
CA VAL A 20 -29.18 -2.04 0.20
C VAL A 20 -27.93 -1.78 -0.65
N LEU A 21 -26.73 -1.77 -0.06
CA LEU A 21 -25.48 -1.61 -0.83
C LEU A 21 -25.30 -2.75 -1.83
N TYR A 22 -25.54 -4.00 -1.42
CA TYR A 22 -25.41 -5.17 -2.29
C TYR A 22 -26.46 -5.18 -3.40
N VAL A 23 -27.72 -4.81 -3.09
CA VAL A 23 -28.77 -4.67 -4.11
C VAL A 23 -28.40 -3.59 -5.11
N LYS A 24 -27.92 -2.43 -4.66
CA LYS A 24 -27.50 -1.33 -5.53
C LYS A 24 -26.36 -1.74 -6.46
N ALA A 25 -25.35 -2.44 -5.96
CA ALA A 25 -24.27 -2.94 -6.79
C ALA A 25 -24.75 -3.99 -7.81
N SER A 26 -25.56 -4.94 -7.35
CA SER A 26 -26.14 -5.97 -8.22
C SER A 26 -27.01 -5.38 -9.33
N ALA A 27 -27.73 -4.29 -9.06
CA ALA A 27 -28.54 -3.59 -10.06
C ALA A 27 -27.69 -2.98 -11.21
N HIS A 28 -26.40 -2.75 -10.97
CA HIS A 28 -25.43 -2.30 -11.98
C HIS A 28 -24.62 -3.47 -12.58
N GLY A 29 -24.95 -4.72 -12.24
CA GLY A 29 -24.17 -5.89 -12.65
C GLY A 29 -22.78 -5.95 -12.00
N MET A 30 -22.57 -5.23 -10.91
CA MET A 30 -21.28 -5.10 -10.23
C MET A 30 -21.34 -5.67 -8.81
N THR A 31 -20.17 -5.96 -8.26
CA THR A 31 -20.03 -6.21 -6.82
C THR A 31 -19.83 -4.88 -6.08
N VAL A 32 -20.05 -4.87 -4.77
CA VAL A 32 -19.85 -3.67 -3.94
C VAL A 32 -18.43 -3.13 -4.02
N TYR A 33 -17.43 -4.02 -4.12
CA TYR A 33 -16.04 -3.62 -4.26
C TYR A 33 -15.70 -3.18 -5.69
N MET A 34 -16.31 -3.72 -6.75
CA MET A 34 -16.12 -3.16 -8.11
C MET A 34 -16.59 -1.70 -8.20
N MET A 35 -17.73 -1.36 -7.58
CA MET A 35 -18.23 0.02 -7.56
C MET A 35 -17.34 0.96 -6.73
N ALA A 36 -16.91 0.50 -5.54
CA ALA A 36 -16.06 1.31 -4.68
C ALA A 36 -14.65 1.52 -5.25
N TYR A 37 -14.22 0.58 -6.09
CA TYR A 37 -12.83 0.43 -6.51
C TYR A 37 -12.74 0.01 -7.99
N PRO A 38 -13.15 0.90 -8.91
CA PRO A 38 -13.27 0.59 -10.33
C PRO A 38 -11.90 0.49 -11.00
N TRP A 39 -11.73 -0.42 -11.96
CA TRP A 39 -10.51 -0.53 -12.78
C TRP A 39 -10.74 -0.14 -14.24
N VAL A 40 -11.86 -0.58 -14.81
CA VAL A 40 -12.19 -0.27 -16.20
C VAL A 40 -12.36 1.23 -16.35
N GLU A 41 -11.75 1.78 -17.39
CA GLU A 41 -11.74 3.20 -17.73
C GLU A 41 -11.11 4.11 -16.67
N ILE A 42 -10.43 3.54 -15.67
CA ILE A 42 -9.68 4.35 -14.73
C ILE A 42 -8.41 4.88 -15.40
N GLN A 43 -8.21 6.18 -15.29
CA GLN A 43 -7.05 6.86 -15.82
C GLN A 43 -5.84 6.65 -14.90
N LEU A 44 -4.73 6.14 -15.42
CA LEU A 44 -3.50 5.87 -14.66
C LEU A 44 -2.54 7.07 -14.67
N TRP A 45 -1.46 6.99 -13.89
CA TRP A 45 -0.34 7.96 -13.92
C TRP A 45 0.82 7.55 -14.84
N TYR A 46 0.65 6.47 -15.60
CA TYR A 46 1.61 5.92 -16.56
C TYR A 46 0.85 5.27 -17.71
N ASP A 47 1.45 5.23 -18.90
CA ASP A 47 0.86 4.53 -20.04
C ASP A 47 1.03 3.01 -19.89
N PRO A 48 -0.07 2.24 -19.81
CA PRO A 48 -0.03 0.77 -19.80
C PRO A 48 0.75 0.14 -20.96
N SER A 49 0.80 0.80 -22.12
CA SER A 49 1.46 0.33 -23.34
C SER A 49 2.96 0.53 -23.29
N GLU A 50 3.42 1.64 -22.69
CA GLU A 50 4.85 1.90 -22.44
C GLU A 50 5.39 1.05 -21.30
N TYR A 51 4.58 0.79 -20.26
CA TYR A 51 4.97 0.05 -19.07
C TYR A 51 4.10 -1.20 -18.84
N PRO A 52 4.10 -2.17 -19.76
CA PRO A 52 3.20 -3.33 -19.71
C PRO A 52 3.44 -4.20 -18.46
N GLU A 53 4.70 -4.36 -18.05
CA GLU A 53 5.03 -5.17 -16.88
C GLU A 53 4.56 -4.51 -15.57
N LEU A 54 4.73 -3.19 -15.44
CA LEU A 54 4.17 -2.42 -14.33
C LEU A 54 2.64 -2.50 -14.33
N HIS A 55 2.04 -2.47 -15.51
CA HIS A 55 0.59 -2.58 -15.67
C HIS A 55 0.04 -3.93 -15.18
N VAL A 56 0.73 -5.03 -15.48
CA VAL A 56 0.36 -6.37 -14.97
C VAL A 56 0.38 -6.39 -13.44
N GLU A 57 1.45 -5.90 -12.81
CA GLU A 57 1.54 -5.88 -11.34
C GLU A 57 0.49 -4.97 -10.71
N HIS A 58 0.21 -3.81 -11.32
CA HIS A 58 -0.86 -2.93 -10.86
C HIS A 58 -2.21 -3.64 -10.91
N TRP A 59 -2.56 -4.25 -12.04
CA TRP A 59 -3.82 -4.97 -12.21
C TRP A 59 -3.94 -6.12 -11.20
N ARG A 60 -2.89 -6.92 -11.02
CA ARG A 60 -2.87 -8.03 -10.04
C ARG A 60 -3.09 -7.51 -8.62
N PHE A 61 -2.33 -6.49 -8.22
CA PHE A 61 -2.49 -5.85 -6.92
C PHE A 61 -3.93 -5.33 -6.74
N TRP A 62 -4.48 -4.68 -7.77
CA TRP A 62 -5.82 -4.11 -7.75
C TRP A 62 -6.90 -5.18 -7.56
N MET A 63 -6.89 -6.21 -8.40
CA MET A 63 -7.89 -7.28 -8.39
C MET A 63 -7.85 -8.12 -7.11
N ASN A 64 -6.65 -8.39 -6.60
CA ASN A 64 -6.49 -9.11 -5.32
C ASN A 64 -6.83 -8.24 -4.10
N GLY A 65 -6.53 -6.94 -4.17
CA GLY A 65 -6.61 -6.02 -3.04
C GLY A 65 -8.00 -5.41 -2.81
N ARG A 66 -8.76 -5.10 -3.87
CA ARG A 66 -9.98 -4.27 -3.77
C ARG A 66 -11.01 -4.76 -2.76
N ARG A 67 -11.32 -6.07 -2.76
CA ARG A 67 -12.25 -6.65 -1.78
C ARG A 67 -11.70 -6.51 -0.36
N VAL A 68 -10.41 -6.77 -0.17
CA VAL A 68 -9.75 -6.72 1.14
C VAL A 68 -9.76 -5.30 1.71
N PHE A 69 -9.45 -4.30 0.88
CA PHE A 69 -9.50 -2.90 1.29
C PHE A 69 -10.93 -2.45 1.58
N TRP A 70 -11.92 -2.92 0.81
CA TRP A 70 -13.32 -2.58 1.04
C TRP A 70 -13.82 -3.13 2.37
N GLU A 71 -13.59 -4.42 2.62
CA GLU A 71 -13.95 -5.08 3.88
C GLU A 71 -13.25 -4.41 5.08
N TRP A 72 -12.01 -3.96 4.90
CA TRP A 72 -11.24 -3.29 5.94
C TRP A 72 -11.72 -1.85 6.19
N GLY A 73 -11.95 -1.06 5.14
CA GLY A 73 -12.41 0.33 5.23
C GLY A 73 -13.83 0.42 5.80
N LEU A 74 -14.70 -0.52 5.42
CA LEU A 74 -16.04 -0.64 5.99
C LEU A 74 -16.01 -1.09 7.46
N HIS A 75 -15.10 -2.02 7.80
CA HIS A 75 -14.92 -2.59 9.14
C HIS A 75 -16.23 -3.14 9.76
N ALA A 76 -17.00 -3.90 8.98
CA ALA A 76 -18.23 -4.53 9.46
C ALA A 76 -17.94 -5.60 10.56
N PRO A 77 -18.79 -5.72 11.61
CA PRO A 77 -18.63 -6.68 12.69
C PRO A 77 -18.82 -8.11 12.19
N LEU A 78 -17.85 -8.98 12.45
CA LEU A 78 -17.86 -10.38 12.02
C LEU A 78 -18.38 -11.32 13.11
N THR A 79 -18.86 -12.49 12.67
CA THR A 79 -19.40 -13.52 13.56
C THR A 79 -18.41 -14.05 14.61
N SER A 80 -17.11 -14.06 14.29
CA SER A 80 -16.08 -14.66 15.15
C SER A 80 -14.74 -13.92 15.13
N ASN A 81 -13.97 -14.10 16.20
CA ASN A 81 -12.58 -13.65 16.29
C ASN A 81 -11.68 -14.32 15.23
N ALA A 82 -12.00 -15.55 14.83
CA ALA A 82 -11.30 -16.25 13.76
C ALA A 82 -11.50 -15.54 12.42
N ALA A 83 -12.73 -15.13 12.09
CA ALA A 83 -13.03 -14.36 10.89
C ALA A 83 -12.33 -12.99 10.89
N LEU A 84 -12.28 -12.31 12.04
CA LEU A 84 -11.53 -11.06 12.20
C LEU A 84 -10.02 -11.26 12.00
N THR A 85 -9.46 -12.33 12.56
CA THR A 85 -8.05 -12.71 12.37
C THR A 85 -7.75 -12.96 10.90
N GLN A 86 -8.64 -13.67 10.19
CA GLN A 86 -8.47 -13.94 8.77
C GLN A 86 -8.56 -12.65 7.94
N ARG A 87 -9.46 -11.72 8.27
CA ARG A 87 -9.52 -10.39 7.64
C ARG A 87 -8.19 -9.63 7.84
N ARG A 88 -7.63 -9.63 9.04
CA ARG A 88 -6.33 -9.00 9.33
C ARG A 88 -5.20 -9.61 8.51
N LYS A 89 -5.13 -10.95 8.42
CA LYS A 89 -4.13 -11.65 7.59
C LYS A 89 -4.25 -11.26 6.12
N ARG A 90 -5.46 -11.26 5.56
CA ARG A 90 -5.72 -10.81 4.18
C ARG A 90 -5.28 -9.36 3.98
N LYS A 91 -5.59 -8.47 4.93
CA LYS A 91 -5.12 -7.07 4.90
C LYS A 91 -3.60 -6.96 4.86
N MET A 92 -2.89 -7.70 5.70
CA MET A 92 -1.43 -7.69 5.71
C MET A 92 -0.84 -8.14 4.37
N ALA A 93 -1.39 -9.21 3.77
CA ALA A 93 -0.97 -9.66 2.45
C ALA A 93 -1.24 -8.61 1.36
N ALA A 94 -2.40 -7.96 1.37
CA ALA A 94 -2.72 -6.88 0.43
C ALA A 94 -1.80 -5.65 0.59
N VAL A 95 -1.41 -5.33 1.83
CA VAL A 95 -0.43 -4.26 2.11
C VAL A 95 0.96 -4.64 1.61
N ALA A 96 1.40 -5.91 1.76
CA ALA A 96 2.66 -6.37 1.21
C ALA A 96 2.68 -6.29 -0.33
N ALA A 97 1.60 -6.73 -0.99
CA ALA A 97 1.44 -6.59 -2.44
C ALA A 97 1.50 -5.13 -2.91
N ARG A 98 0.92 -4.21 -2.13
CA ARG A 98 1.04 -2.76 -2.37
C ARG A 98 2.48 -2.29 -2.32
N LEU A 99 3.29 -2.76 -1.36
CA LEU A 99 4.69 -2.38 -1.25
C LEU A 99 5.55 -2.94 -2.39
N VAL A 100 5.20 -4.12 -2.93
CA VAL A 100 5.81 -4.64 -4.16
C VAL A 100 5.51 -3.72 -5.33
N PHE A 101 4.25 -3.34 -5.51
CA PHE A 101 3.85 -2.43 -6.58
C PHE A 101 4.50 -1.04 -6.45
N ILE A 102 4.54 -0.45 -5.24
CA ILE A 102 5.24 0.82 -4.99
C ILE A 102 6.74 0.66 -5.24
N SER A 103 7.34 -0.47 -4.87
CA SER A 103 8.75 -0.73 -5.16
C SER A 103 9.02 -0.72 -6.67
N MET A 104 8.14 -1.33 -7.46
CA MET A 104 8.25 -1.32 -8.92
C MET A 104 8.13 0.09 -9.49
N ASN A 105 7.19 0.91 -9.01
CA ASN A 105 7.08 2.32 -9.42
C ASN A 105 8.37 3.12 -9.11
N ASN A 106 8.90 3.00 -7.89
CA ASN A 106 10.14 3.69 -7.51
C ASN A 106 11.35 3.22 -8.33
N ALA A 107 11.41 1.92 -8.62
CA ALA A 107 12.48 1.35 -9.42
C ALA A 107 12.40 1.80 -10.89
N THR A 108 11.20 1.89 -11.46
CA THR A 108 10.97 2.32 -12.84
C THR A 108 11.19 3.82 -13.00
N PHE A 109 10.50 4.64 -12.21
CA PHE A 109 10.45 6.09 -12.43
C PHE A 109 11.46 6.88 -11.60
N GLY A 110 11.96 6.32 -10.50
CA GLY A 110 12.54 7.12 -9.42
C GLY A 110 11.44 7.62 -8.49
N TYR A 111 11.82 8.00 -7.27
CA TYR A 111 10.89 8.35 -6.22
C TYR A 111 10.18 9.68 -6.51
N TYR A 112 10.91 10.76 -6.80
CA TYR A 112 10.29 12.06 -7.08
C TYR A 112 9.45 12.05 -8.35
N ASN A 113 9.93 11.38 -9.39
CA ASN A 113 9.20 11.23 -10.64
C ASN A 113 7.91 10.42 -10.46
N PHE A 114 7.95 9.35 -9.68
CA PHE A 114 6.75 8.60 -9.32
C PHE A 114 5.76 9.46 -8.51
N LEU A 115 6.23 10.21 -7.50
CA LEU A 115 5.37 11.08 -6.71
C LEU A 115 4.75 12.20 -7.57
N HIS A 116 5.54 12.79 -8.48
CA HIS A 116 5.06 13.79 -9.43
C HIS A 116 3.91 13.23 -10.28
N ARG A 117 4.13 12.08 -10.92
CA ARG A 117 3.13 11.41 -11.76
C ARG A 117 1.85 11.08 -10.98
N LEU A 118 2.00 10.51 -9.78
CA LEU A 118 0.88 10.16 -8.92
C LEU A 118 0.05 11.38 -8.52
N GLU A 119 0.70 12.45 -8.05
CA GLU A 119 0.01 13.67 -7.61
C GLU A 119 -0.61 14.45 -8.78
N TYR A 120 0.08 14.51 -9.93
CA TYR A 120 -0.41 15.21 -11.12
C TYR A 120 -1.65 14.55 -11.70
N SER A 121 -1.72 13.21 -11.69
CA SER A 121 -2.89 12.48 -12.20
C SER A 121 -4.21 12.84 -11.49
N GLY A 122 -4.14 13.41 -10.29
CA GLY A 122 -5.32 13.74 -9.47
C GLY A 122 -6.13 12.52 -9.00
N ASN A 123 -5.83 11.33 -9.51
CA ASN A 123 -6.58 10.11 -9.29
C ASN A 123 -6.06 9.35 -8.08
N THR A 124 -6.38 9.89 -6.90
CA THR A 124 -6.01 9.33 -5.59
C THR A 124 -6.58 7.94 -5.30
N LEU A 125 -7.54 7.47 -6.10
CA LEU A 125 -8.13 6.12 -6.00
C LEU A 125 -7.10 5.03 -6.26
N LEU A 126 -6.12 5.32 -7.12
CA LEU A 126 -5.21 4.36 -7.71
C LEU A 126 -4.17 3.76 -6.76
N MET A 127 -4.13 4.17 -5.50
CA MET A 127 -3.12 3.74 -4.54
C MET A 127 -3.67 3.04 -3.30
N TRP A 128 -4.98 2.79 -3.26
CA TRP A 128 -5.69 2.11 -2.16
C TRP A 128 -5.12 2.46 -0.80
N TRP A 129 -5.46 3.63 -0.28
CA TRP A 129 -4.96 4.08 1.01
C TRP A 129 -5.64 3.32 2.16
N GLY A 130 -5.39 2.01 2.28
CA GLY A 130 -5.16 1.20 3.48
C GLY A 130 -6.14 1.21 4.66
N GLY A 131 -7.22 1.99 4.60
CA GLY A 131 -8.01 2.41 5.74
C GLY A 131 -7.19 3.04 6.88
N LEU A 132 -7.89 3.38 7.96
CA LEU A 132 -7.29 3.89 9.19
C LEU A 132 -6.30 2.86 9.79
N PRO A 133 -5.14 3.30 10.31
CA PRO A 133 -4.25 2.42 11.07
C PRO A 133 -5.00 1.83 12.29
N GLY A 134 -4.66 0.59 12.65
CA GLY A 134 -5.23 -0.04 13.83
C GLY A 134 -4.66 0.58 15.11
N LYS A 135 -5.45 0.58 16.20
CA LYS A 135 -5.09 1.12 17.53
C LYS A 135 -3.71 0.68 18.05
N THR A 136 -3.24 -0.51 17.66
CA THR A 136 -2.00 -1.12 18.16
C THR A 136 -0.82 -1.03 17.19
N SER A 137 -0.98 -0.32 16.06
CA SER A 137 0.13 -0.09 15.13
C SER A 137 0.90 1.17 15.54
N SER A 138 2.21 1.19 15.33
CA SER A 138 3.05 2.39 15.53
C SER A 138 2.52 3.60 14.74
N ALA A 139 1.93 3.35 13.57
CA ALA A 139 1.20 4.34 12.78
C ALA A 139 -0.06 4.87 13.49
N GLY A 140 -0.78 4.02 14.23
CA GLY A 140 -2.01 4.37 14.95
C GLY A 140 -1.75 5.13 16.26
N SER A 141 -0.62 4.88 16.92
CA SER A 141 -0.18 5.70 18.07
C SER A 141 0.40 7.06 17.64
N ALA A 142 0.92 7.16 16.41
CA ALA A 142 1.47 8.38 15.83
C ALA A 142 0.43 9.24 15.10
N SER A 143 -0.66 8.65 14.60
CA SER A 143 -1.72 9.38 13.92
C SER A 143 -2.72 9.95 14.94
N ALA A 144 -2.80 11.28 15.04
CA ALA A 144 -3.86 11.99 15.77
C ALA A 144 -5.26 11.88 15.11
N GLY A 145 -5.50 10.81 14.34
CA GLY A 145 -6.74 10.56 13.60
C GLY A 145 -7.59 9.47 14.27
N PRO A 146 -8.92 9.48 14.06
CA PRO A 146 -9.81 8.46 14.63
C PRO A 146 -9.42 7.07 14.13
N THR A 147 -9.13 6.14 15.04
CA THR A 147 -8.81 4.75 14.68
C THR A 147 -10.02 4.06 14.03
N SER A 148 -9.80 3.01 13.21
CA SER A 148 -10.90 2.27 12.58
C SER A 148 -11.81 1.65 13.65
N GLU A 149 -12.95 2.30 13.91
CA GLU A 149 -14.00 1.81 14.79
C GLU A 149 -14.86 0.77 14.06
N ASP A 150 -15.29 -0.26 14.80
CA ASP A 150 -16.25 -1.24 14.32
C ASP A 150 -17.55 -0.56 13.87
N LEU A 151 -18.01 -0.89 12.66
CA LEU A 151 -19.16 -0.25 12.06
C LEU A 151 -20.45 -0.47 12.87
N GLY A 152 -20.57 -1.61 13.56
CA GLY A 152 -21.71 -1.90 14.42
C GLY A 152 -21.72 -1.03 15.67
N GLU A 153 -20.55 -0.76 16.26
CA GLU A 153 -20.45 0.16 17.39
C GLU A 153 -20.71 1.60 16.96
N MET A 154 -20.15 2.01 15.82
CA MET A 154 -20.41 3.32 15.22
C MET A 154 -21.92 3.52 14.95
N CYS A 155 -22.61 2.48 14.46
CA CYS A 155 -24.06 2.50 14.24
C CYS A 155 -24.84 2.80 15.53
N ARG A 156 -24.39 2.30 16.69
CA ARG A 156 -25.05 2.54 17.98
C ARG A 156 -24.77 3.94 18.55
N ARG A 157 -23.55 4.44 18.38
CA ARG A 157 -23.05 5.63 19.12
C ARG A 157 -22.98 6.90 18.31
N ASN A 158 -22.75 6.79 17.00
CA ASN A 158 -22.57 7.93 16.12
C ASN A 158 -23.27 7.71 14.77
N LYS A 159 -24.58 8.00 14.74
CA LYS A 159 -25.41 7.80 13.55
C LYS A 159 -24.92 8.60 12.33
N PHE A 160 -24.35 9.79 12.54
CA PHE A 160 -23.86 10.64 11.46
C PHE A 160 -22.63 10.05 10.78
N GLU A 161 -21.60 9.67 11.55
CA GLU A 161 -20.41 9.02 10.99
C GLU A 161 -20.73 7.66 10.37
N TYR A 162 -21.60 6.89 11.04
CA TYR A 162 -22.11 5.63 10.53
C TYR A 162 -22.73 5.78 9.14
N LYS A 163 -23.71 6.68 9.00
CA LYS A 163 -24.37 6.93 7.72
C LYS A 163 -23.37 7.46 6.70
N THR A 164 -22.46 8.36 7.08
CA THR A 164 -21.42 8.86 6.18
C THR A 164 -20.56 7.73 5.60
N ARG A 165 -20.15 6.75 6.43
CA ARG A 165 -19.38 5.59 5.97
C ARG A 165 -20.17 4.66 5.06
N ILE A 166 -21.45 4.40 5.37
CA ILE A 166 -22.35 3.64 4.49
C ILE A 166 -22.53 4.31 3.13
N HIS A 167 -22.80 5.62 3.08
CA HIS A 167 -22.95 6.35 1.82
C HIS A 167 -21.65 6.35 1.00
N SER A 168 -20.50 6.39 1.69
CA SER A 168 -19.19 6.35 1.07
C SER A 168 -18.80 4.97 0.54
N ALA A 169 -19.48 3.90 0.97
CA ALA A 169 -19.06 2.52 0.72
C ALA A 169 -19.10 2.09 -0.76
N LEU A 170 -19.85 2.78 -1.61
CA LEU A 170 -19.91 2.51 -3.06
C LEU A 170 -19.36 3.66 -3.89
N THR A 171 -18.97 4.78 -3.27
CA THR A 171 -18.41 5.91 -4.00
C THR A 171 -16.91 5.73 -4.11
N PRO A 172 -16.32 5.77 -5.32
CA PRO A 172 -14.91 5.54 -5.52
C PRO A 172 -14.01 6.29 -4.52
N GLY A 173 -13.20 5.53 -3.78
CA GLY A 173 -12.20 5.99 -2.80
C GLY A 173 -12.70 6.77 -1.59
N ARG A 174 -14.01 6.93 -1.41
CA ARG A 174 -14.55 7.67 -0.25
C ARG A 174 -14.35 6.91 1.06
N LEU A 175 -14.26 5.58 1.03
CA LEU A 175 -13.93 4.78 2.21
C LEU A 175 -12.54 5.09 2.77
N ASP A 176 -11.60 5.48 1.93
CA ASP A 176 -10.21 5.76 2.29
C ASP A 176 -9.94 7.26 2.52
N LYS A 177 -10.98 8.10 2.51
CA LYS A 177 -10.85 9.57 2.67
C LYS A 177 -10.02 10.00 3.88
N ASN A 178 -10.09 9.24 4.97
CA ASN A 178 -9.41 9.55 6.23
C ASN A 178 -8.13 8.74 6.44
N ALA A 179 -7.61 8.07 5.41
CA ALA A 179 -6.42 7.26 5.52
C ALA A 179 -5.13 8.08 5.38
N TYR A 180 -4.10 7.52 4.74
CA TYR A 180 -2.82 8.21 4.55
C TYR A 180 -3.00 9.47 3.69
N LYS A 181 -2.42 10.59 4.14
CA LYS A 181 -2.53 11.89 3.46
C LYS A 181 -1.87 11.89 2.08
N ASN A 182 -0.74 11.19 1.95
CA ASN A 182 0.03 11.04 0.72
C ASN A 182 0.94 9.81 0.79
N MET A 183 1.59 9.47 -0.33
CA MET A 183 2.50 8.32 -0.43
C MET A 183 3.65 8.38 0.58
N THR A 184 4.28 9.55 0.77
CA THR A 184 5.35 9.75 1.76
C THR A 184 4.87 9.37 3.17
N SER A 185 3.70 9.84 3.58
CA SER A 185 3.12 9.55 4.90
C SER A 185 2.83 8.06 5.06
N LEU A 186 2.36 7.39 3.99
CA LEU A 186 2.16 5.94 3.98
C LEU A 186 3.47 5.20 4.23
N LEU A 187 4.52 5.56 3.49
CA LEU A 187 5.83 4.90 3.58
C LEU A 187 6.52 5.14 4.93
N VAL A 188 6.40 6.34 5.48
CA VAL A 188 6.95 6.69 6.80
C VAL A 188 6.20 5.97 7.91
N LEU A 189 4.87 6.11 7.96
CA LEU A 189 4.05 5.55 9.06
C LEU A 189 4.04 4.02 9.06
N SER A 190 4.10 3.39 7.88
CA SER A 190 4.24 1.93 7.78
C SER A 190 5.65 1.42 8.10
N GLY A 191 6.64 2.31 8.18
CA GLY A 191 8.04 1.92 8.32
C GLY A 191 8.65 1.32 7.05
N ALA A 192 7.98 1.45 5.90
CA ALA A 192 8.38 0.80 4.66
C ALA A 192 9.70 1.34 4.07
N LEU A 193 10.17 2.51 4.53
CA LEU A 193 11.47 3.08 4.17
C LEU A 193 12.64 2.50 4.97
N ASN A 194 12.38 1.78 6.06
CA ASN A 194 13.43 1.27 6.94
C ASN A 194 14.13 0.05 6.30
N PRO A 195 15.41 0.16 5.90
CA PRO A 195 16.13 -0.97 5.28
C PRO A 195 16.34 -2.14 6.24
N ALA A 196 16.39 -1.87 7.55
CA ALA A 196 16.58 -2.85 8.62
C ALA A 196 15.29 -3.52 9.09
N CYS A 197 14.17 -3.36 8.35
CA CYS A 197 12.92 -4.03 8.69
C CYS A 197 13.11 -5.55 8.73
N LYS A 198 12.78 -6.18 9.88
CA LYS A 198 12.93 -7.63 10.11
C LYS A 198 12.12 -8.50 9.14
N LYS A 199 11.05 -7.94 8.57
CA LYS A 199 10.16 -8.59 7.62
C LYS A 199 10.29 -7.89 6.27
N PRO A 200 11.10 -8.40 5.34
CA PRO A 200 11.34 -7.76 4.04
C PRO A 200 10.06 -7.41 3.28
N GLU A 201 9.01 -8.23 3.41
CA GLU A 201 7.69 -8.02 2.80
C GLU A 201 6.93 -6.79 3.35
N ASN A 202 7.36 -6.24 4.49
CA ASN A 202 6.80 -5.03 5.09
C ASN A 202 7.59 -3.76 4.75
N ARG A 203 8.58 -3.84 3.86
CA ARG A 203 9.33 -2.68 3.38
C ARG A 203 9.43 -2.65 1.86
N LEU A 204 9.90 -1.53 1.34
CA LEU A 204 10.27 -1.44 -0.07
C LEU A 204 11.47 -2.35 -0.36
N SER A 205 11.56 -2.82 -1.60
CA SER A 205 12.73 -3.57 -2.08
C SER A 205 14.00 -2.73 -1.98
N ASP A 206 15.17 -3.39 -1.92
CA ASP A 206 16.45 -2.69 -1.84
C ASP A 206 16.68 -1.75 -3.03
N LEU A 207 16.30 -2.20 -4.23
CA LEU A 207 16.39 -1.40 -5.45
C LEU A 207 15.52 -0.14 -5.37
N ALA A 208 14.29 -0.28 -4.88
CA ALA A 208 13.40 0.86 -4.66
C ALA A 208 13.96 1.79 -3.58
N LEU A 209 14.48 1.26 -2.47
CA LEU A 209 15.12 2.06 -1.42
C LEU A 209 16.35 2.80 -1.94
N ALA A 210 17.15 2.20 -2.82
CA ALA A 210 18.28 2.84 -3.47
C ALA A 210 17.85 4.00 -4.39
N ARG A 211 16.77 3.82 -5.17
CA ARG A 211 16.19 4.90 -5.99
C ARG A 211 15.58 6.02 -5.15
N VAL A 212 14.92 5.69 -4.03
CA VAL A 212 14.45 6.69 -3.05
C VAL A 212 15.63 7.46 -2.46
N ARG A 213 16.66 6.76 -1.99
CA ARG A 213 17.86 7.37 -1.41
C ARG A 213 18.55 8.28 -2.43
N LEU A 214 18.67 7.86 -3.69
CA LEU A 214 19.23 8.65 -4.78
C LEU A 214 18.55 10.01 -4.90
N ASP A 215 17.21 10.01 -4.97
CA ASP A 215 16.45 11.26 -5.13
C ASP A 215 16.54 12.15 -3.89
N VAL A 216 16.37 11.60 -2.68
CA VAL A 216 16.35 12.42 -1.45
C VAL A 216 17.70 12.95 -1.02
N THR A 217 18.80 12.33 -1.47
CA THR A 217 20.17 12.80 -1.26
C THR A 217 20.72 13.63 -2.42
N SER A 218 19.99 13.72 -3.53
CA SER A 218 20.34 14.58 -4.65
C SER A 218 20.11 16.07 -4.33
N GLN A 219 20.71 16.94 -5.15
CA GLN A 219 20.45 18.38 -5.13
C GLN A 219 19.18 18.76 -5.89
N ARG A 220 18.39 17.78 -6.36
CA ARG A 220 17.15 18.07 -7.08
C ARG A 220 16.18 18.81 -6.14
N PRO A 221 15.55 19.90 -6.61
CA PRO A 221 14.40 20.48 -5.92
C PRO A 221 13.37 19.39 -5.64
N ALA A 222 12.62 19.53 -4.56
CA ALA A 222 11.59 18.59 -4.19
C ALA A 222 10.48 19.30 -3.42
N ARG A 223 9.24 18.88 -3.59
CA ARG A 223 8.13 19.38 -2.77
C ARG A 223 8.39 19.04 -1.31
N LYS A 224 8.07 19.98 -0.40
CA LYS A 224 8.36 19.83 1.05
C LYS A 224 7.83 18.52 1.64
N HIS A 225 6.68 18.01 1.18
CA HIS A 225 6.08 16.77 1.71
C HIS A 225 6.59 15.47 1.06
N TRP A 226 7.54 15.52 0.12
CA TRP A 226 8.10 14.32 -0.53
C TRP A 226 9.19 13.64 0.28
N LYS A 227 9.92 14.40 1.10
CA LYS A 227 10.94 13.86 2.02
C LYS A 227 10.71 14.38 3.45
N GLY A 228 11.09 13.57 4.43
CA GLY A 228 11.11 13.98 5.83
C GLY A 228 12.51 14.37 6.29
N ASN A 229 12.69 14.45 7.61
CA ASN A 229 13.97 14.79 8.21
C ASN A 229 15.02 13.69 7.99
N LEU A 230 16.00 13.94 7.12
CA LEU A 230 17.08 13.00 6.79
C LEU A 230 18.03 12.69 7.97
N LYS A 231 17.96 13.47 9.05
CA LYS A 231 18.75 13.29 10.28
C LYS A 231 17.99 12.56 11.38
N ALA A 232 16.74 12.12 11.14
CA ALA A 232 15.95 11.39 12.12
C ALA A 232 15.10 10.25 11.51
N GLY A 233 14.67 9.34 12.38
CA GLY A 233 13.69 8.30 12.06
C GLY A 233 14.06 7.39 10.88
N VAL A 234 13.06 6.97 10.12
CA VAL A 234 13.21 6.05 8.98
C VAL A 234 14.04 6.63 7.84
N TRP A 235 14.07 7.96 7.70
CA TRP A 235 14.87 8.64 6.69
C TRP A 235 16.36 8.59 7.01
N LYS A 236 16.74 8.85 8.27
CA LYS A 236 18.12 8.65 8.74
C LYS A 236 18.55 7.21 8.52
N ALA A 237 17.72 6.26 8.96
CA ALA A 237 18.01 4.83 8.80
C ALA A 237 18.24 4.45 7.32
N LEU A 238 17.48 5.04 6.39
CA LEU A 238 17.67 4.83 4.95
C LEU A 238 18.98 5.45 4.44
N VAL A 239 19.28 6.69 4.82
CA VAL A 239 20.44 7.43 4.32
C VAL A 239 21.77 6.83 4.83
N GLU A 240 21.78 6.35 6.07
CA GLU A 240 22.94 5.77 6.75
C GLU A 240 23.18 4.28 6.43
N ASP A 241 22.20 3.57 5.85
CA ASP A 241 22.38 2.15 5.48
C ASP A 241 23.43 2.02 4.36
N THR A 242 24.55 1.39 4.69
CA THR A 242 25.71 1.23 3.80
C THR A 242 25.39 0.36 2.59
N ARG A 243 24.61 -0.70 2.77
CA ARG A 243 24.20 -1.59 1.68
C ARG A 243 23.30 -0.88 0.68
N ILE A 244 22.35 -0.06 1.14
CA ILE A 244 21.51 0.74 0.25
C ILE A 244 22.32 1.83 -0.45
N ARG A 245 23.28 2.48 0.24
CA ARG A 245 24.20 3.45 -0.37
C ARG A 245 25.03 2.83 -1.49
N ASP A 246 25.61 1.65 -1.27
CA ASP A 246 26.46 0.99 -2.27
C ASP A 246 25.62 0.52 -3.48
N LEU A 247 24.39 0.04 -3.24
CA LEU A 247 23.44 -0.25 -4.31
C LEU A 247 23.03 1.02 -5.06
N GLN A 248 22.79 2.13 -4.37
CA GLN A 248 22.52 3.42 -5.02
C GLN A 248 23.65 3.80 -5.99
N ALA A 249 24.91 3.70 -5.57
CA ALA A 249 26.03 4.06 -6.44
C ALA A 249 26.07 3.20 -7.71
N THR A 250 25.73 1.91 -7.58
CA THR A 250 25.61 0.99 -8.72
C THR A 250 24.47 1.42 -9.65
N VAL A 251 23.29 1.69 -9.09
CA VAL A 251 22.11 2.13 -9.83
C VAL A 251 22.36 3.46 -10.55
N GLU A 252 23.00 4.41 -9.88
CA GLU A 252 23.35 5.72 -10.45
C GLU A 252 24.32 5.57 -11.64
N ALA A 253 25.31 4.69 -11.53
CA ALA A 253 26.20 4.38 -12.66
C ALA A 253 25.44 3.76 -13.83
N GLN A 254 24.57 2.78 -13.58
CA GLN A 254 23.77 2.14 -14.61
C GLN A 254 22.83 3.13 -15.33
N LEU A 255 22.22 4.06 -14.60
CA LEU A 255 21.36 5.09 -15.17
C LEU A 255 22.16 6.05 -16.07
N ARG A 256 23.32 6.51 -15.58
CA ARG A 256 24.23 7.36 -16.36
C ARG A 256 24.70 6.67 -17.64
N ASP A 257 24.99 5.38 -17.56
CA ASP A 257 25.47 4.59 -18.70
C ASP A 257 24.31 4.05 -19.57
N SER A 258 23.05 4.36 -19.24
CA SER A 258 21.86 3.84 -19.92
C SER A 258 21.79 2.30 -19.98
N THR A 259 22.36 1.64 -18.97
CA THR A 259 22.37 0.17 -18.81
C THR A 259 21.41 -0.31 -17.72
N TYR A 260 20.70 0.61 -17.06
CA TYR A 260 19.74 0.28 -16.01
C TYR A 260 18.53 -0.46 -16.57
N GLU A 261 18.29 -1.66 -16.04
CA GLU A 261 17.09 -2.43 -16.36
C GLU A 261 16.00 -2.21 -15.31
N ILE A 262 14.82 -1.80 -15.76
CA ILE A 262 13.65 -1.70 -14.89
C ILE A 262 13.22 -3.11 -14.42
N PRO A 263 12.67 -3.26 -13.19
CA PRO A 263 12.23 -4.55 -12.71
C PRO A 263 11.15 -5.16 -13.60
N ARG A 264 11.22 -6.49 -13.71
CA ARG A 264 10.28 -7.25 -14.52
C ARG A 264 9.21 -7.94 -13.70
N ALA A 265 8.00 -7.99 -14.24
CA ALA A 265 6.87 -8.72 -13.70
C ALA A 265 6.79 -10.12 -14.33
N THR A 266 6.12 -11.04 -13.63
CA THR A 266 5.72 -12.28 -14.32
C THR A 266 4.72 -11.93 -15.41
N ALA A 267 4.87 -12.49 -16.61
CA ALA A 267 3.95 -12.24 -17.72
C ALA A 267 2.49 -12.53 -17.31
N PHE A 268 1.55 -11.76 -17.87
CA PHE A 268 0.13 -11.95 -17.64
C PHE A 268 -0.34 -13.31 -18.19
N ASP A 269 -1.03 -14.10 -17.36
CA ASP A 269 -1.74 -15.29 -17.81
C ASP A 269 -3.23 -14.93 -18.04
N PRO A 270 -3.77 -15.09 -19.26
CA PRO A 270 -5.18 -14.86 -19.55
C PRO A 270 -6.15 -15.58 -18.62
N LYS A 271 -5.76 -16.72 -18.01
CA LYS A 271 -6.56 -17.42 -17.02
C LYS A 271 -6.80 -16.59 -15.76
N GLU A 272 -5.90 -15.66 -15.42
CA GLU A 272 -6.09 -14.76 -14.28
C GLU A 272 -7.35 -13.92 -14.42
N ALA A 273 -7.69 -13.46 -15.62
CA ALA A 273 -8.88 -12.65 -15.89
C ALA A 273 -10.18 -13.45 -15.89
N THR A 274 -10.12 -14.78 -15.83
CA THR A 274 -11.31 -15.64 -15.73
C THR A 274 -11.82 -15.78 -14.30
N LYS A 275 -11.05 -15.29 -13.31
CA LYS A 275 -11.44 -15.36 -11.90
C LYS A 275 -12.70 -14.53 -11.66
N SER A 276 -13.65 -15.12 -10.93
CA SER A 276 -14.88 -14.43 -10.57
C SER A 276 -14.58 -13.13 -9.81
N GLY A 277 -15.25 -12.05 -10.20
CA GLY A 277 -15.07 -10.75 -9.57
C GLY A 277 -13.78 -10.05 -9.97
N TYR A 278 -13.14 -10.41 -11.09
CA TYR A 278 -12.02 -9.66 -11.69
C TYR A 278 -12.50 -8.89 -12.91
N ASP A 279 -12.00 -7.67 -13.09
CA ASP A 279 -12.28 -6.92 -14.31
C ASP A 279 -11.33 -7.39 -15.42
N PRO A 280 -11.75 -7.33 -16.70
CA PRO A 280 -10.88 -7.72 -17.80
C PRO A 280 -9.57 -6.93 -17.75
N PHE A 281 -8.47 -7.57 -18.15
CA PHE A 281 -7.17 -6.90 -18.25
C PHE A 281 -7.09 -6.06 -19.54
N LYS A 282 -7.67 -6.58 -20.63
CA LYS A 282 -7.74 -5.97 -21.95
C LYS A 282 -9.17 -5.97 -22.49
N LYS A 283 -9.47 -4.99 -23.33
CA LYS A 283 -10.69 -4.93 -24.14
C LYS A 283 -10.60 -5.93 -25.31
N ALA A 284 -11.71 -6.12 -26.02
CA ALA A 284 -11.79 -7.03 -27.17
C ALA A 284 -10.84 -6.63 -28.32
N ASP A 285 -10.51 -5.34 -28.44
CA ASP A 285 -9.57 -4.80 -29.42
C ASP A 285 -8.09 -4.97 -29.03
N GLY A 286 -7.80 -5.55 -27.86
CA GLY A 286 -6.45 -5.77 -27.35
C GLY A 286 -5.83 -4.59 -26.59
N SER A 287 -6.51 -3.44 -26.54
CA SER A 287 -6.13 -2.32 -25.67
C SER A 287 -6.38 -2.63 -24.20
N TYR A 288 -5.68 -1.95 -23.30
CA TYR A 288 -5.90 -2.11 -21.86
C TYR A 288 -7.23 -1.50 -21.43
N THR A 289 -7.84 -2.07 -20.40
CA THR A 289 -9.12 -1.56 -19.88
C THR A 289 -8.97 -0.29 -19.07
N ALA A 290 -7.85 -0.13 -18.37
CA ALA A 290 -7.49 1.14 -17.75
C ALA A 290 -6.89 2.06 -18.82
N LEU A 291 -7.12 3.36 -18.66
CA LEU A 291 -6.69 4.37 -19.62
C LEU A 291 -5.28 4.86 -19.27
N ALA A 292 -4.53 5.23 -20.31
CA ALA A 292 -3.34 6.05 -20.15
C ALA A 292 -3.72 7.39 -19.48
N PRO A 293 -2.74 8.16 -18.96
CA PRO A 293 -2.95 9.54 -18.53
C PRO A 293 -3.58 10.36 -19.68
N ASP A 294 -4.27 11.46 -19.35
CA ASP A 294 -4.82 12.37 -20.36
C ASP A 294 -3.68 12.93 -21.21
N GLU A 295 -3.98 13.40 -22.42
CA GLU A 295 -2.99 13.99 -23.31
C GLU A 295 -2.14 15.04 -22.56
N GLY A 296 -0.83 14.81 -22.57
CA GLY A 296 0.11 15.45 -21.65
C GLY A 296 0.47 14.53 -20.49
N LEU A 297 1.28 13.48 -20.78
CA LEU A 297 2.02 12.80 -19.72
C LEU A 297 2.61 13.85 -18.77
N PRO A 298 2.58 13.65 -17.45
CA PRO A 298 3.26 14.57 -16.54
C PRO A 298 4.68 14.73 -17.07
N VAL A 299 5.02 15.97 -17.43
CA VAL A 299 6.37 16.37 -17.82
C VAL A 299 7.31 15.74 -16.80
N ASP A 300 8.39 15.10 -17.28
CA ASP A 300 9.34 14.46 -16.37
C ASP A 300 9.67 15.48 -15.27
N TYR A 301 9.70 15.05 -14.02
CA TYR A 301 9.96 15.98 -12.94
C TYR A 301 11.29 16.72 -13.17
N ASP A 302 12.25 16.07 -13.81
CA ASP A 302 13.50 16.70 -14.21
C ASP A 302 13.28 17.82 -15.26
N ASP A 303 12.35 17.64 -16.20
CA ASP A 303 11.95 18.67 -17.16
C ASP A 303 11.17 19.82 -16.50
N VAL A 304 10.32 19.51 -15.49
CA VAL A 304 9.62 20.54 -14.69
C VAL A 304 10.63 21.39 -13.92
N VAL A 305 11.60 20.75 -13.27
CA VAL A 305 12.69 21.42 -12.56
C VAL A 305 13.52 22.27 -13.51
N ALA A 306 13.87 21.73 -14.69
CA ALA A 306 14.65 22.48 -15.69
C ALA A 306 13.90 23.70 -16.21
N ALA A 307 12.58 23.61 -16.40
CA ALA A 307 11.73 24.72 -16.83
C ALA A 307 11.54 25.81 -15.77
N GLN A 308 11.75 25.49 -14.48
CA GLN A 308 11.64 26.42 -13.35
C GLN A 308 12.93 27.20 -13.04
N GLY A 309 13.94 27.14 -13.92
CA GLY A 309 15.33 27.59 -13.68
C GLY A 309 15.51 28.82 -12.77
N ASP A 310 16.43 28.70 -11.80
CA ASP A 310 17.05 29.69 -10.87
C ASP A 310 16.25 30.86 -10.27
N ASP A 311 14.99 31.08 -10.63
CA ASP A 311 14.20 32.25 -10.26
C ASP A 311 13.39 32.10 -8.96
N ASP A 312 13.56 30.99 -8.23
CA ASP A 312 13.00 30.84 -6.87
C ASP A 312 14.03 30.34 -5.86
N ALA A 313 15.17 31.02 -5.80
CA ALA A 313 16.02 31.04 -4.62
C ALA A 313 15.44 31.99 -3.55
N THR A 314 14.18 31.83 -3.15
CA THR A 314 13.69 32.43 -1.89
C THR A 314 13.84 31.42 -0.75
N SER A 315 15.00 31.52 -0.13
CA SER A 315 15.30 30.95 1.19
C SER A 315 14.33 31.54 2.24
N GLU A 316 13.17 30.91 2.42
CA GLU A 316 12.45 31.01 3.69
C GLU A 316 12.70 29.75 4.53
N THR A 317 13.78 29.84 5.31
CA THR A 317 14.01 29.01 6.49
C THR A 317 12.94 29.32 7.53
N VAL A 318 11.91 28.48 7.57
CA VAL A 318 11.13 28.27 8.79
C VAL A 318 11.19 26.78 9.07
N ASP A 319 12.07 26.42 10.01
CA ASP A 319 12.13 25.10 10.61
C ASP A 319 10.82 24.85 11.37
N GLU A 320 9.78 24.37 10.67
CA GLU A 320 8.71 23.65 11.33
C GLU A 320 9.19 22.24 11.64
N VAL A 321 9.74 22.12 12.85
CA VAL A 321 10.07 20.85 13.49
C VAL A 321 8.76 20.06 13.59
N ILE A 322 8.61 19.00 12.78
CA ILE A 322 7.71 17.91 13.15
C ILE A 322 8.42 17.15 14.28
N ASP A 323 8.26 17.66 15.49
CA ASP A 323 8.76 17.02 16.69
C ASP A 323 7.84 15.84 17.02
N MET A 324 8.32 14.63 16.75
CA MET A 324 7.73 13.40 17.25
C MET A 324 8.66 12.76 18.29
N THR A 325 9.28 13.57 19.15
CA THR A 325 9.87 13.04 20.38
C THR A 325 8.75 12.75 21.39
N GLY A 326 8.41 11.47 21.50
CA GLY A 326 7.72 10.98 22.70
C GLY A 326 8.73 11.05 23.85
N ASP A 327 8.61 12.08 24.66
CA ASP A 327 9.41 12.25 25.87
C ASP A 327 9.22 11.03 26.79
N GLN A 328 10.33 10.35 27.07
CA GLN A 328 10.43 9.32 28.09
C GLN A 328 11.12 9.94 29.31
N SER A 329 10.35 10.30 30.33
CA SER A 329 10.82 10.27 31.71
C SER A 329 9.67 10.10 32.72
N GLN A 330 9.58 8.85 33.17
CA GLN A 330 9.28 8.35 34.51
C GLN A 330 8.41 9.17 35.47
N VAL A 331 7.32 8.53 35.94
CA VAL A 331 7.13 8.29 37.37
C VAL A 331 6.73 6.83 37.57
N VAL A 332 7.56 6.13 38.35
CA VAL A 332 7.35 4.79 38.89
C VAL A 332 6.25 4.87 39.95
N GLU A 333 5.23 4.02 39.87
CA GLU A 333 4.52 3.56 41.08
C GLU A 333 3.76 2.25 40.85
N GLY A 334 4.10 1.23 41.66
CA GLY A 334 3.15 0.23 42.16
C GLY A 334 2.71 -0.91 41.25
N ILE A 335 3.49 -2.00 41.23
CA ILE A 335 2.98 -3.35 40.96
C ILE A 335 1.97 -3.72 42.08
N PRO A 336 0.88 -4.44 41.75
CA PRO A 336 0.61 -5.65 42.50
C PRO A 336 0.54 -6.88 41.59
N LEU A 337 1.28 -7.89 42.05
CA LEU A 337 1.28 -9.26 41.57
C LEU A 337 -0.14 -9.85 41.61
N GLY A 338 -0.52 -10.54 40.54
CA GLY A 338 -1.67 -11.40 40.49
C GLY A 338 -1.37 -12.60 39.59
N ASN A 339 -0.83 -13.65 40.20
CA ASN A 339 -0.64 -14.97 39.61
C ASN A 339 -1.92 -15.46 38.91
N ASN A 340 -1.76 -16.14 37.77
CA ASN A 340 -2.28 -17.50 37.65
C ASN A 340 -1.56 -18.25 36.53
N ASN A 341 -1.24 -19.48 36.88
CA ASN A 341 -0.40 -20.44 36.22
C ASN A 341 -1.12 -21.22 35.11
N ASP A 342 -0.27 -21.85 34.28
CA ASP A 342 -0.41 -23.12 33.58
C ASP A 342 -1.48 -23.26 32.48
N GLU A 343 -1.02 -23.46 31.24
CA GLU A 343 -0.92 -24.83 30.69
C GLU A 343 -0.05 -24.89 29.43
N ILE A 344 0.90 -25.82 29.45
CA ILE A 344 1.74 -26.27 28.34
C ILE A 344 0.93 -27.27 27.51
N SER A 345 0.95 -27.16 26.18
CA SER A 345 1.01 -28.33 25.30
C SER A 345 1.58 -28.02 23.92
N ASP A 346 2.58 -28.82 23.56
CA ASP A 346 3.26 -28.93 22.28
C ASP A 346 2.31 -29.32 21.12
N SER A 347 2.60 -28.85 19.91
CA SER A 347 3.13 -29.70 18.83
C SER A 347 3.13 -29.02 17.46
N SER A 348 4.34 -28.99 16.88
CA SER A 348 4.69 -29.40 15.51
C SER A 348 3.63 -29.31 14.39
N SER A 349 3.90 -28.49 13.36
CA SER A 349 4.20 -28.97 11.99
C SER A 349 3.94 -27.84 10.97
N THR A 350 5.00 -27.35 10.32
CA THR A 350 5.08 -27.05 8.87
C THR A 350 6.42 -26.36 8.59
N ALA A 351 7.51 -27.11 8.73
CA ALA A 351 8.82 -26.76 8.18
C ALA A 351 9.20 -27.86 7.20
N SER A 352 8.60 -27.83 6.00
CA SER A 352 9.04 -28.59 4.84
C SER A 352 8.27 -28.11 3.63
N LEU A 353 8.95 -27.35 2.77
CA LEU A 353 8.81 -27.30 1.32
C LEU A 353 9.55 -26.03 0.89
N LEU A 354 10.82 -26.19 0.51
CA LEU A 354 11.60 -25.39 -0.46
C LEU A 354 13.09 -25.64 -0.23
N ARG A 355 13.57 -26.84 -0.61
CA ARG A 355 14.98 -27.08 -0.93
C ARG A 355 15.14 -28.37 -1.72
N LYS A 356 15.41 -28.22 -3.02
CA LYS A 356 16.11 -29.12 -3.95
C LYS A 356 16.24 -28.29 -5.23
N VAL A 357 17.21 -27.39 -5.32
CA VAL A 357 18.63 -27.61 -5.66
C VAL A 357 18.78 -28.55 -6.84
N ASN A 358 19.04 -27.89 -7.96
CA ASN A 358 19.59 -28.40 -9.20
C ASN A 358 21.08 -28.64 -8.95
N GLU A 359 21.58 -29.85 -9.11
CA GLU A 359 22.98 -30.10 -9.48
C GLU A 359 23.17 -31.51 -10.04
N LYS A 360 23.95 -31.57 -11.12
CA LYS A 360 24.08 -32.64 -12.09
C LYS A 360 25.35 -33.46 -11.81
N THR A 361 25.21 -34.80 -11.74
CA THR A 361 26.14 -35.89 -12.20
C THR A 361 27.57 -35.98 -11.62
N PRO A 362 28.35 -37.11 -11.77
CA PRO A 362 28.12 -38.33 -12.57
C PRO A 362 28.40 -39.72 -11.90
N LYS A 363 27.95 -40.78 -12.62
CA LYS A 363 28.44 -42.18 -12.79
C LYS A 363 29.28 -42.87 -11.70
N THR A 364 28.92 -44.10 -11.32
CA THR A 364 29.71 -45.33 -11.62
C THR A 364 28.90 -46.63 -11.38
N GLU A 365 29.39 -47.71 -12.02
CA GLU A 365 28.81 -49.02 -12.33
C GLU A 365 28.81 -50.07 -11.20
N SER A 366 28.29 -51.25 -11.58
CA SER A 366 28.42 -52.61 -11.01
C SER A 366 27.33 -52.99 -10.01
N LYS A 367 26.62 -54.10 -10.15
CA LYS A 367 26.85 -55.36 -10.88
C LYS A 367 25.52 -56.00 -11.26
#